data_AF-A0A540X8I6-F1
#
_entry.id   AF-A0A540X8I6-F1
#
_cell.length_a   1.000
_cell.length_b   1.000
_cell.length_c   1.000
_cell.angle_alpha   90.00
_cell.angle_beta   90.00
_cell.angle_gamma   90.00
#
_symmetry.space_group_name_H-M   'P 1'
#
loop_
_entity.id
_entity.type
_entity.pdbx_description
1 polymer ?
#
loop_
_entity_poly.entity_id
_entity_poly.type
_entity_poly.pdbx_seq_one_letter_code
_entity_poly.pdbx_strand_id
1 'polypeptide(L)'
;MALASLTLASPCKEGGQMPHTDSFPSPQSPVVSPWSSVRIDDIEPVIVGPGCLRRDLPSTRDVRVWVVDMAPGAQWPSVDVHDTGEEVFVVSGELIEGEQRLGPGTYLFFPPASHHQPRTETGVRLFGINLVASSVAR
;
A
#
# COMPACT_ATOMS: atom_id res chain seq x y z
N MET A 1 77.87 -39.85 35.57
CA MET A 1 78.31 -38.55 35.02
C MET A 1 77.04 -37.72 34.81
N ALA A 2 76.84 -36.67 35.61
CA ALA A 2 75.81 -35.61 35.47
C ALA A 2 74.32 -36.05 35.47
N LEU A 3 73.31 -35.31 35.92
CA LEU A 3 73.10 -34.14 36.77
C LEU A 3 71.56 -34.03 36.80
N ALA A 4 70.93 -33.82 37.96
CA ALA A 4 69.56 -33.30 38.00
C ALA A 4 69.42 -32.42 39.24
N SER A 5 69.46 -31.11 39.00
CA SER A 5 69.26 -30.07 40.00
C SER A 5 67.77 -29.88 40.30
N LEU A 6 67.45 -29.77 41.59
CA LEU A 6 66.27 -29.08 42.09
C LEU A 6 66.71 -28.08 43.16
N THR A 7 66.36 -26.81 43.06
CA THR A 7 65.61 -26.10 44.12
C THR A 7 65.01 -24.77 43.64
N LEU A 8 63.95 -24.40 44.35
CA LEU A 8 62.91 -23.39 44.12
C LEU A 8 63.28 -21.93 44.46
N ALA A 9 62.44 -21.00 43.95
CA ALA A 9 61.84 -19.80 44.59
C ALA A 9 61.64 -18.70 43.51
N SER A 10 60.64 -17.82 43.46
CA SER A 10 59.31 -17.61 44.08
C SER A 10 58.62 -16.49 43.25
N PRO A 11 57.34 -16.14 43.48
CA PRO A 11 56.48 -15.45 42.52
C PRO A 11 56.47 -13.92 42.67
N CYS A 12 55.95 -13.21 41.66
CA CYS A 12 54.95 -12.13 41.77
C CYS A 12 55.00 -11.24 40.52
N LYS A 13 53.87 -11.17 39.79
CA LYS A 13 53.29 -9.86 39.44
C LYS A 13 51.83 -10.03 39.05
N GLU A 14 50.99 -9.49 39.91
CA GLU A 14 49.59 -9.17 39.66
C GLU A 14 49.47 -8.35 38.37
N GLY A 15 48.68 -8.86 37.43
CA GLY A 15 48.06 -8.08 36.37
C GLY A 15 46.56 -8.31 36.48
N GLY A 16 45.88 -7.45 37.23
CA GLY A 16 44.42 -7.47 37.32
C GLY A 16 43.83 -7.21 35.93
N GLN A 17 43.27 -8.25 35.31
CA GLN A 17 42.43 -8.10 34.13
C GLN A 17 41.09 -7.54 34.60
N MET A 18 40.86 -6.25 34.35
CA MET A 18 39.55 -5.63 34.47
C MET A 18 38.55 -6.40 33.59
N PRO A 19 37.33 -6.69 34.06
CA PRO A 19 36.31 -7.30 33.21
C PRO A 19 35.92 -6.29 32.13
N HIS A 20 36.21 -6.60 30.88
CA HIS A 20 35.68 -5.85 29.74
C HIS A 20 34.19 -6.18 29.58
N THR A 21 33.35 -5.52 30.36
CA THR A 21 31.93 -5.36 30.03
C THR A 21 31.73 -3.98 29.46
N ASP A 22 31.89 -3.86 28.15
CA ASP A 22 31.34 -2.75 27.38
C ASP A 22 30.60 -3.33 26.17
N SER A 23 29.53 -4.08 26.43
CA SER A 23 28.50 -4.32 25.44
C SER A 23 27.67 -3.05 25.31
N PHE A 24 28.14 -2.10 24.51
CA PHE A 24 27.29 -0.98 24.09
C PHE A 24 26.15 -1.55 23.24
N PRO A 25 24.87 -1.30 23.58
CA PRO A 25 23.78 -1.68 22.70
C PRO A 25 23.92 -0.89 21.40
N SER A 26 24.11 -1.62 20.29
CA SER A 26 24.09 -1.02 18.95
C SER A 26 22.74 -0.31 18.79
N PRO A 27 22.70 0.99 18.43
CA PRO A 27 21.45 1.67 18.16
C PRO A 27 20.78 0.93 17.00
N GLN A 28 19.70 0.22 17.30
CA GLN A 28 18.88 -0.40 16.27
C GLN A 28 18.20 0.74 15.53
N SER A 29 18.69 1.05 14.34
CA SER A 29 17.96 1.88 13.39
C SER A 29 16.55 1.30 13.26
N PRO A 30 15.50 2.13 13.30
CA PRO A 30 14.13 1.62 13.16
C PRO A 30 14.03 0.84 11.85
N VAL A 31 13.70 -0.44 11.95
CA VAL A 31 13.46 -1.30 10.79
C VAL A 31 12.11 -0.88 10.20
N VAL A 32 12.14 -0.02 9.19
CA VAL A 32 10.94 0.32 8.41
C VAL A 32 10.67 -0.85 7.46
N SER A 33 9.51 -1.48 7.57
CA SER A 33 9.11 -2.54 6.63
C SER A 33 9.08 -1.99 5.19
N PRO A 34 9.58 -2.74 4.19
CA PRO A 34 9.60 -2.28 2.80
C PRO A 34 8.21 -2.27 2.13
N TRP A 35 7.17 -2.69 2.86
CA TRP A 35 5.80 -2.77 2.40
C TRP A 35 4.84 -2.35 3.53
N SER A 36 3.67 -1.87 3.12
CA SER A 36 2.53 -1.59 4.00
C SER A 36 1.28 -2.27 3.46
N SER A 37 0.30 -2.49 4.33
CA SER A 37 -0.99 -3.06 3.98
C SER A 37 -2.10 -2.27 4.65
N VAL A 38 -3.25 -2.17 3.98
CA VAL A 38 -4.48 -1.59 4.53
C VAL A 38 -5.63 -2.54 4.28
N ARG A 39 -6.56 -2.66 5.23
CA ARG A 39 -7.87 -3.25 4.96
C ARG A 39 -8.75 -2.16 4.36
N ILE A 40 -9.32 -2.41 3.19
CA ILE A 40 -10.10 -1.40 2.45
C ILE A 40 -11.22 -0.83 3.32
N ASP A 41 -11.97 -1.70 4.01
CA ASP A 41 -13.13 -1.27 4.80
C ASP A 41 -12.75 -0.47 6.06
N ASP A 42 -11.47 -0.44 6.44
CA ASP A 42 -10.96 0.37 7.56
C ASP A 42 -10.54 1.78 7.10
N ILE A 43 -10.54 2.07 5.79
CA ILE A 43 -10.27 3.39 5.23
C ILE A 43 -11.57 4.21 5.24
N GLU A 44 -11.52 5.39 5.85
CA GLU A 44 -12.64 6.34 5.85
C GLU A 44 -12.97 6.75 4.40
N PRO A 45 -14.21 6.55 3.93
CA PRO A 45 -14.58 6.87 2.57
C PRO A 45 -14.80 8.36 2.37
N VAL A 46 -14.45 8.83 1.17
CA VAL A 46 -14.97 10.09 0.63
C VAL A 46 -16.38 9.85 0.12
N ILE A 47 -17.34 10.64 0.59
CA ILE A 47 -18.69 10.68 0.03
C ILE A 47 -18.61 11.45 -1.28
N VAL A 48 -18.75 10.75 -2.41
CA VAL A 48 -18.73 11.37 -3.74
C VAL A 48 -20.11 11.95 -4.07
N GLY A 49 -21.16 11.22 -3.71
CA GLY A 49 -22.54 11.61 -3.93
C GLY A 49 -23.52 10.67 -3.23
N PRO A 50 -24.83 10.84 -3.42
CA PRO A 50 -25.83 9.96 -2.82
C PRO A 50 -25.57 8.49 -3.16
N GLY A 51 -25.28 7.69 -2.11
CA GLY A 51 -25.00 6.27 -2.27
C GLY A 51 -23.67 5.93 -2.96
N CYS A 52 -22.79 6.90 -3.24
CA CYS A 52 -21.50 6.67 -3.89
C CYS A 52 -20.35 7.00 -2.92
N LEU A 53 -19.59 5.99 -2.51
CA LEU A 53 -18.46 6.10 -1.61
C LEU A 53 -17.18 5.72 -2.34
N ARG A 54 -16.10 6.50 -2.14
CA ARG A 54 -14.79 6.23 -2.72
C ARG A 54 -13.72 6.17 -1.64
N ARG A 55 -12.86 5.17 -1.69
CA ARG A 55 -11.68 5.04 -0.84
C ARG A 55 -10.44 5.09 -1.71
N ASP A 56 -9.61 6.10 -1.50
CA ASP A 56 -8.30 6.18 -2.13
C ASP A 56 -7.32 5.27 -1.39
N LEU A 57 -6.66 4.38 -2.11
CA LEU A 57 -5.68 3.46 -1.56
C LEU A 57 -4.28 4.09 -1.62
N PRO A 58 -3.35 3.68 -0.74
CA PRO A 58 -1.95 4.07 -0.87
C PRO A 58 -1.39 3.71 -2.25
N SER A 59 -0.89 4.70 -2.97
CA SER A 59 -0.33 4.55 -4.32
C SER A 59 0.86 5.48 -4.54
N THR A 60 1.58 5.29 -5.65
CA THR A 60 2.64 6.23 -6.06
C THR A 60 2.03 7.51 -6.64
N ARG A 61 2.85 8.53 -6.89
CA ARG A 61 2.37 9.84 -7.38
C ARG A 61 1.76 9.78 -8.78
N ASP A 62 2.16 8.81 -9.59
CA ASP A 62 1.79 8.72 -11.00
C ASP A 62 0.48 7.95 -11.23
N VAL A 63 -0.08 7.32 -10.18
CA VAL A 63 -1.33 6.57 -10.28
C VAL A 63 -2.20 6.85 -9.06
N ARG A 64 -3.50 6.97 -9.28
CA ARG A 64 -4.50 6.93 -8.22
C ARG A 64 -5.14 5.56 -8.24
N VAL A 65 -5.06 4.84 -7.12
CA VAL A 65 -5.72 3.54 -6.96
C VAL A 65 -6.87 3.73 -5.98
N TRP A 66 -8.03 3.17 -6.30
CA TRP A 66 -9.23 3.40 -5.49
C TRP A 66 -10.16 2.18 -5.45
N VAL A 67 -11.03 2.18 -4.46
CA VAL A 67 -12.22 1.33 -4.40
C VAL A 67 -13.45 2.21 -4.32
N VAL A 68 -14.44 1.93 -5.14
CA VAL A 68 -15.75 2.60 -5.12
C VAL A 68 -16.81 1.60 -4.72
N ASP A 69 -17.65 1.99 -3.76
CA ASP A 69 -18.89 1.30 -3.41
C ASP A 69 -20.07 2.19 -3.83
N MET A 70 -20.96 1.64 -4.65
CA MET A 70 -22.22 2.27 -4.99
C MET A 70 -23.37 1.46 -4.42
N ALA A 71 -24.25 2.11 -3.67
CA ALA A 71 -25.45 1.50 -3.10
C ALA A 71 -26.48 1.13 -4.19
N PRO A 72 -27.43 0.21 -3.91
CA PRO A 72 -28.52 -0.08 -4.84
C PRO A 72 -29.26 1.17 -5.30
N GLY A 73 -29.48 1.30 -6.61
CA GLY A 73 -30.13 2.45 -7.22
C GLY A 73 -29.27 3.70 -7.35
N ALA A 74 -27.99 3.66 -6.94
CA ALA A 74 -27.10 4.81 -7.05
C ALA A 74 -26.65 5.04 -8.50
N GLN A 75 -26.45 6.31 -8.83
CA GLN A 75 -25.83 6.78 -10.06
C GLN A 75 -24.73 7.77 -9.69
N TRP A 76 -23.62 7.72 -10.43
CA TRP A 76 -22.52 8.65 -10.24
C TRP A 76 -23.03 10.10 -10.37
N PRO A 77 -22.70 11.01 -9.45
CA PRO A 77 -23.42 12.28 -9.30
C PRO A 77 -23.26 13.26 -10.47
N SER A 78 -22.21 13.10 -11.28
CA SER A 78 -21.95 13.90 -12.47
C SER A 78 -21.35 13.03 -13.57
N VAL A 79 -21.29 13.53 -14.81
CA VAL A 79 -20.46 12.91 -15.84
C VAL A 79 -19.00 13.02 -15.41
N ASP A 80 -18.34 11.89 -15.28
CA ASP A 80 -16.92 11.80 -14.98
C ASP A 80 -16.11 11.87 -16.28
N VAL A 81 -14.99 12.57 -16.26
CA VAL A 81 -14.16 12.85 -17.44
C VAL A 81 -12.72 12.48 -17.11
N HIS A 82 -12.14 11.59 -17.92
CA HIS A 82 -10.83 10.99 -17.66
C HIS A 82 -9.76 11.57 -18.57
N ASP A 83 -9.07 12.64 -18.14
CA ASP A 83 -8.00 13.28 -18.94
C ASP A 83 -6.90 12.30 -19.39
N THR A 84 -6.58 11.33 -18.53
CA THR A 84 -5.46 10.39 -18.68
C THR A 84 -5.89 8.93 -18.82
N GLY A 85 -7.20 8.67 -18.79
CA GLY A 85 -7.79 7.34 -18.83
C GLY A 85 -8.03 6.71 -17.45
N GLU A 86 -8.75 5.60 -17.47
CA GLU A 86 -9.16 4.85 -16.29
C GLU A 86 -9.28 3.35 -16.60
N GLU A 87 -8.82 2.53 -15.66
CA GLU A 87 -9.01 1.08 -15.66
C GLU A 87 -9.89 0.70 -14.47
N VAL A 88 -10.92 -0.12 -14.70
CA VAL A 88 -11.87 -0.54 -13.66
C VAL A 88 -12.06 -2.04 -13.69
N PHE A 89 -12.13 -2.66 -12.52
CA PHE A 89 -12.50 -4.05 -12.33
C PHE A 89 -13.71 -4.15 -11.42
N VAL A 90 -14.75 -4.86 -11.89
CA VAL A 90 -15.95 -5.13 -11.10
C VAL A 90 -15.65 -6.27 -10.12
N VAL A 91 -15.56 -5.92 -8.83
CA VAL A 91 -15.24 -6.87 -7.75
C VAL A 91 -16.48 -7.67 -7.35
N SER A 92 -17.62 -6.98 -7.18
CA SER A 92 -18.90 -7.61 -6.81
C SER A 92 -20.08 -6.73 -7.21
N GLY A 93 -21.27 -7.32 -7.42
CA GLY A 93 -22.49 -6.59 -7.75
C GLY A 93 -22.66 -6.35 -9.26
N GLU A 94 -23.31 -5.24 -9.62
CA GLU A 94 -23.67 -4.90 -11.00
C GLU A 94 -23.27 -3.45 -11.32
N LEU A 95 -22.37 -3.29 -12.30
CA LEU A 95 -22.11 -2.00 -12.93
C LEU A 95 -22.96 -1.86 -14.18
N ILE A 96 -23.59 -0.70 -14.38
CA ILE A 96 -24.27 -0.36 -15.62
C ILE A 96 -23.54 0.81 -16.27
N GLU A 97 -23.02 0.58 -17.47
CA GLU A 97 -22.32 1.56 -18.30
C GLU A 97 -23.10 1.75 -19.62
N GLY A 98 -23.71 2.93 -19.78
CA GLY A 98 -24.74 3.14 -20.81
C GLY A 98 -25.86 2.11 -20.71
N GLU A 99 -26.04 1.30 -21.76
CA GLU A 99 -27.04 0.23 -21.84
C GLU A 99 -26.52 -1.15 -21.39
N GLN A 100 -25.22 -1.27 -21.09
CA GLN A 100 -24.58 -2.55 -20.79
C GLN A 100 -24.57 -2.81 -19.28
N ARG A 101 -24.95 -4.04 -18.89
CA ARG A 101 -24.86 -4.53 -17.51
C ARG A 101 -23.64 -5.44 -17.38
N LEU A 102 -22.78 -5.13 -16.42
CA LEU A 102 -21.46 -5.72 -16.26
C LEU A 102 -21.33 -6.28 -14.84
N GLY A 103 -21.08 -7.57 -14.76
CA GLY A 103 -20.98 -8.30 -13.49
C GLY A 103 -19.53 -8.51 -13.01
N PRO A 104 -19.35 -9.19 -11.87
CA PRO A 104 -18.04 -9.44 -11.29
C PRO A 104 -17.10 -10.17 -12.25
N GLY A 105 -15.81 -9.85 -12.19
CA GLY A 105 -14.82 -10.39 -13.12
C GLY A 105 -14.70 -9.62 -14.43
N THR A 106 -15.54 -8.59 -14.63
CA THR A 106 -15.45 -7.70 -15.81
C THR A 106 -14.37 -6.65 -15.59
N TYR A 107 -13.47 -6.51 -16.57
CA TYR A 107 -12.50 -5.43 -16.68
C TYR A 107 -12.97 -4.42 -17.72
N LEU A 108 -12.86 -3.13 -17.40
CA LEU A 108 -13.18 -2.01 -18.27
C LEU A 108 -11.93 -1.15 -18.45
N PHE A 109 -11.75 -0.67 -19.68
CA PHE A 109 -10.72 0.29 -20.02
C PHE A 109 -11.37 1.51 -20.67
N PHE A 110 -11.16 2.66 -20.05
CA PHE A 110 -11.60 3.97 -20.50
C PHE A 110 -10.36 4.75 -20.99
N PRO A 111 -10.22 4.99 -22.31
CA PRO A 111 -9.06 5.72 -22.82
C PRO A 111 -9.05 7.20 -22.37
N PRO A 112 -7.92 7.90 -22.49
CA PRO A 112 -7.85 9.36 -22.28
C PRO A 112 -8.95 10.12 -23.03
N ALA A 113 -9.48 11.17 -22.38
CA ALA A 113 -10.62 11.99 -22.80
C ALA A 113 -11.96 11.26 -22.92
N SER A 114 -12.06 10.02 -22.46
CA SER A 114 -13.35 9.36 -22.27
C SER A 114 -14.16 10.04 -21.15
N HIS A 115 -15.47 9.85 -21.20
CA HIS A 115 -16.39 10.30 -20.17
C HIS A 115 -17.51 9.30 -20.01
N HIS A 116 -18.02 9.20 -18.79
CA HIS A 116 -19.11 8.27 -18.47
C HIS A 116 -19.84 8.69 -17.20
N GLN A 117 -20.98 8.05 -16.94
CA GLN A 117 -21.75 8.27 -15.72
C GLN A 117 -22.34 6.93 -15.28
N PRO A 118 -21.56 6.10 -14.59
CA PRO A 118 -22.00 4.75 -14.24
C PRO A 118 -23.18 4.79 -13.27
N ARG A 119 -24.01 3.75 -13.32
CA ARG A 119 -25.09 3.51 -12.36
C ARG A 119 -25.16 2.04 -11.95
N THR A 120 -25.97 1.74 -10.95
CA THR A 120 -26.24 0.38 -10.51
C THR A 120 -27.69 0.25 -10.04
N GLU A 121 -28.32 -0.89 -10.28
CA GLU A 121 -29.64 -1.17 -9.70
C GLU A 121 -29.53 -1.98 -8.40
N THR A 122 -28.51 -2.85 -8.30
CA THR A 122 -28.36 -3.80 -7.19
C THR A 122 -27.20 -3.49 -6.24
N GLY A 123 -26.41 -2.46 -6.54
CA GLY A 123 -25.18 -2.11 -5.84
C GLY A 123 -23.95 -2.70 -6.53
N VAL A 124 -22.80 -2.04 -6.37
CA VAL A 124 -21.53 -2.50 -6.95
C VAL A 124 -20.34 -2.10 -6.10
N ARG A 125 -19.32 -2.97 -6.08
CA ARG A 125 -17.96 -2.66 -5.62
C ARG A 125 -17.01 -2.73 -6.79
N LEU A 126 -16.25 -1.66 -6.98
CA LEU A 126 -15.30 -1.48 -8.05
C LEU A 126 -13.90 -1.29 -7.46
N PHE A 127 -12.89 -1.84 -8.12
CA PHE A 127 -11.49 -1.47 -7.94
C PHE A 127 -11.05 -0.74 -9.20
N GLY A 128 -10.32 0.37 -9.08
CA GLY A 128 -9.87 1.08 -10.26
C GLY A 128 -8.57 1.84 -10.09
N ILE A 129 -8.01 2.20 -11.24
CA ILE A 129 -6.74 2.90 -11.38
C ILE A 129 -6.93 4.03 -12.39
N ASN A 130 -6.55 5.24 -12.03
CA ASN A 130 -6.35 6.33 -12.99
C ASN A 130 -4.86 6.64 -13.05
N LEU A 131 -4.36 6.92 -14.26
CA LEU A 131 -3.05 7.54 -14.39
C LEU A 131 -3.18 9.00 -13.93
N VAL A 132 -2.20 9.51 -13.19
CA VAL A 132 -2.13 10.92 -12.85
C VAL A 132 -1.13 11.56 -13.81
N ALA A 133 -1.55 12.60 -14.52
CA ALA A 133 -0.64 13.30 -15.44
C ALA A 133 0.58 13.78 -14.66
N SER A 134 1.78 13.30 -15.02
CA SER A 134 3.01 13.81 -14.43
C SER A 134 3.12 15.29 -14.77
N SER A 135 3.21 16.16 -13.77
CA SER A 135 3.39 17.60 -13.96
C SER A 135 4.78 17.98 -14.49
N VAL A 136 5.56 17.03 -15.01
CA VAL A 136 6.83 17.29 -15.66
C VAL A 136 6.55 17.66 -17.11
N ALA A 137 6.13 18.91 -17.31
CA ALA A 137 6.26 19.57 -18.60
C ALA A 137 7.73 19.44 -19.05
N ARG A 138 7.93 18.87 -20.24
CA ARG A 138 9.20 18.89 -20.95
C ARG A 138 9.49 20.30 -21.46
#